data_AF-A0A7Y4WJF2-F1
#
_entry.id   AF-A0A7Y4WJF2-F1
#
_cell.length_a   1.000
_cell.length_b   1.000
_cell.length_c   1.000
_cell.angle_alpha   90.00
_cell.angle_beta   90.00
_cell.angle_gamma   90.00
#
_symmetry.space_group_name_H-M   'P 1'
#
loop_
_entity.id
_entity.type
_entity.pdbx_description
1 polymer ?
#
loop_
_entity_poly.entity_id
_entity_poly.type
_entity_poly.pdbx_seq_one_letter_code
_entity_poly.pdbx_strand_id
1 'polypeptide(L)'
;MSTMSKRNRRSYSSEQKADAVNLVRRVGNLSQVARDLDLTASSLRNWVKQAEVDEGRGADGALTSEEKKELQQLRREIHTLRMERDFLKNHRARSRFLLDQKLWPGLPSAYP
;
A
#
# COMPACT_ATOMS: atom_id res chain seq x y z
N MET A 1 -20.28 -23.24 -2.17
CA MET A 1 -18.87 -22.85 -2.40
C MET A 1 -18.39 -22.08 -1.18
N SER A 2 -17.60 -22.70 -0.31
CA SER A 2 -17.13 -22.07 0.94
C SER A 2 -15.95 -21.15 0.65
N THR A 3 -16.10 -19.85 0.90
CA THR A 3 -14.99 -18.89 0.87
C THR A 3 -14.06 -19.19 2.04
N MET A 4 -12.84 -19.67 1.77
CA MET A 4 -11.84 -19.86 2.83
C MET A 4 -11.62 -18.56 3.60
N SER A 5 -11.86 -18.58 4.91
CA SER A 5 -11.56 -17.48 5.83
C SER A 5 -10.08 -17.12 5.72
N LYS A 6 -9.79 -15.85 5.39
CA LYS A 6 -8.44 -15.33 5.27
C LYS A 6 -7.76 -15.41 6.64
N ARG A 7 -6.78 -16.31 6.80
CA ARG A 7 -6.00 -16.44 8.04
C ARG A 7 -5.45 -15.07 8.45
N ASN A 8 -5.66 -14.71 9.70
CA ASN A 8 -5.12 -13.47 10.27
C ASN A 8 -3.59 -13.50 10.18
N ARG A 9 -3.01 -12.49 9.53
CA ARG A 9 -1.54 -12.42 9.35
C ARG A 9 -0.96 -11.83 10.62
N ARG A 10 -0.01 -12.55 11.25
CA ARG A 10 0.79 -12.00 12.37
C ARG A 10 1.39 -10.66 11.94
N SER A 11 1.19 -9.63 12.76
CA SER A 11 1.77 -8.29 12.58
C SER A 11 2.84 -8.06 13.65
N TYR A 12 3.96 -7.48 13.24
CA TYR A 12 5.06 -7.12 14.13
C TYR A 12 5.29 -5.61 14.05
N SER A 13 5.54 -4.97 15.20
CA SER A 13 5.90 -3.55 15.27
C SER A 13 7.25 -3.28 14.59
N SER A 14 7.53 -2.03 14.25
CA SER A 14 8.84 -1.63 13.71
C SER A 14 9.97 -1.93 14.70
N GLU A 15 9.72 -1.66 15.99
CA GLU A 15 10.67 -1.92 17.08
C GLU A 15 10.99 -3.43 17.23
N GLN A 16 9.96 -4.29 17.24
CA GLN A 16 10.15 -5.75 17.29
C GLN A 16 11.01 -6.27 16.13
N LYS A 17 10.81 -5.71 14.93
CA LYS A 17 11.62 -6.08 13.76
C LYS A 17 13.05 -5.58 13.89
N ALA A 18 13.25 -4.36 14.38
CA ALA A 18 14.57 -3.78 14.60
C ALA A 18 15.36 -4.58 15.65
N ASP A 19 14.73 -4.95 16.75
CA ASP A 19 15.34 -5.79 17.80
C ASP A 19 15.72 -7.17 17.28
N ALA A 20 14.85 -7.80 16.49
CA ALA A 20 15.16 -9.09 15.87
C ALA A 20 16.35 -8.99 14.92
N VAL A 21 16.44 -7.92 14.11
CA VAL A 21 17.61 -7.67 13.24
C VAL A 21 18.88 -7.43 14.06
N ASN A 22 18.80 -6.63 15.12
CA ASN A 22 19.92 -6.38 16.03
C ASN A 22 20.41 -7.67 16.70
N LEU A 23 19.50 -8.54 17.11
CA LEU A 23 19.82 -9.84 17.69
C LEU A 23 20.55 -10.73 16.67
N VAL A 24 20.09 -10.77 15.42
CA VAL A 24 20.79 -11.50 14.35
C VAL A 24 22.21 -10.96 14.14
N ARG A 25 22.40 -9.64 14.15
CA ARG A 25 23.73 -9.03 14.00
C ARG A 25 24.68 -9.37 15.15
N ARG A 26 24.17 -9.53 16.36
CA ARG A 26 24.97 -9.91 17.55
C ARG A 26 25.31 -11.39 17.59
N VAL A 27 24.34 -12.26 17.27
CA VAL A 27 24.49 -13.72 17.39
C VAL A 27 25.11 -14.35 16.13
N GLY A 28 24.91 -13.74 14.96
CA GLY A 28 25.40 -14.21 13.67
C GLY A 28 24.63 -15.40 13.07
N ASN A 29 23.83 -16.13 13.86
CA ASN A 29 23.05 -17.28 13.39
C ASN A 29 21.56 -16.97 13.22
N LEU A 30 21.17 -16.62 11.99
CA LEU A 30 19.78 -16.30 11.64
C LEU A 30 18.79 -17.44 11.91
N SER A 31 19.19 -18.69 11.62
CA SER A 31 18.30 -19.85 11.81
C SER A 31 18.04 -20.13 13.28
N GLN A 32 19.02 -19.91 14.14
CA GLN A 32 18.84 -20.03 15.60
C GLN A 32 17.90 -18.94 16.09
N VAL A 33 18.17 -17.67 15.76
CA VAL A 33 17.34 -16.53 16.19
C VAL A 33 15.89 -16.66 15.69
N ALA A 34 15.69 -17.17 14.47
CA ALA A 34 14.35 -17.43 13.94
C ALA A 34 13.59 -18.47 14.79
N ARG A 35 14.26 -19.54 15.24
CA ARG A 35 13.65 -20.55 16.12
C ARG A 35 13.34 -19.98 17.50
N ASP A 36 14.26 -19.22 18.08
CA ASP A 36 14.10 -18.63 19.42
C ASP A 36 12.95 -17.61 19.47
N LEU A 37 12.66 -16.93 18.36
CA LEU A 37 11.59 -15.95 18.24
C LEU A 37 10.26 -16.52 17.69
N ASP A 38 10.16 -17.83 17.45
CA ASP A 38 9.02 -18.48 16.74
C ASP A 38 8.68 -17.78 15.40
N LEU A 39 9.72 -17.47 14.62
CA LEU A 39 9.64 -16.84 13.31
C LEU A 39 10.06 -17.80 12.19
N THR A 40 9.51 -17.58 11.00
CA THR A 40 10.08 -18.24 9.81
C THR A 40 11.40 -17.56 9.43
N ALA A 41 12.42 -18.35 9.11
CA ALA A 41 13.72 -17.84 8.69
C ALA A 41 13.63 -16.90 7.48
N SER A 42 12.65 -17.11 6.59
CA SER A 42 12.37 -16.21 5.47
C SER A 42 11.91 -14.82 5.90
N SER A 43 11.07 -14.73 6.94
CA SER A 43 10.62 -13.44 7.49
C SER A 43 11.79 -12.65 8.06
N LEU A 44 12.61 -13.31 8.88
CA LEU A 44 13.75 -12.67 9.52
C LEU A 44 14.80 -12.24 8.49
N ARG A 45 15.07 -13.07 7.48
CA ARG A 45 15.95 -12.72 6.36
C ARG A 45 15.47 -11.48 5.61
N ASN A 46 14.16 -11.38 5.36
CA ASN A 46 13.59 -10.22 4.70
C ASN A 46 13.74 -8.93 5.54
N TRP A 47 13.62 -9.03 6.86
CA TRP A 47 13.82 -7.88 7.75
C TRP A 47 15.29 -7.43 7.77
N VAL A 48 16.23 -8.37 7.85
CA VAL A 48 17.67 -8.05 7.77
C VAL A 48 18.00 -7.37 6.45
N LYS A 49 17.53 -7.92 5.33
CA LYS A 49 17.73 -7.33 4.00
C LYS A 49 17.12 -5.93 3.90
N GLN A 50 15.91 -5.72 4.45
CA GLN A 50 15.30 -4.40 4.44
C GLN A 50 16.09 -3.41 5.31
N ALA A 51 16.61 -3.83 6.47
CA ALA A 51 17.46 -2.98 7.30
C ALA A 51 18.77 -2.61 6.61
N GLU A 52 19.35 -3.49 5.79
CA GLU A 52 20.51 -3.16 4.95
C GLU A 52 20.17 -2.12 3.88
N VAL A 53 19.00 -2.22 3.24
CA VAL A 53 18.51 -1.22 2.30
C VAL A 53 18.29 0.12 2.99
N ASP A 54 17.66 0.11 4.17
CA ASP A 54 17.38 1.32 4.96
C ASP A 54 18.69 2.00 5.44
N GLU A 55 19.78 1.26 5.56
CA GLU A 55 21.13 1.77 5.86
C GLU A 55 21.95 2.16 4.61
N GLY A 56 21.34 2.15 3.42
CA GLY A 56 21.99 2.54 2.17
C GLY A 56 22.90 1.46 1.55
N ARG A 57 22.85 0.22 2.05
CA ARG A 57 23.57 -0.94 1.48
C ARG A 57 22.68 -1.78 0.54
N GLY A 58 21.60 -1.19 0.06
CA GLY A 58 20.68 -1.82 -0.89
C GLY A 58 21.27 -1.93 -2.30
N ALA A 59 20.70 -2.82 -3.11
CA ALA A 59 20.95 -2.82 -4.54
C ALA A 59 20.27 -1.60 -5.21
N ASP A 60 20.75 -1.21 -6.39
CA ASP A 60 20.15 -0.12 -7.16
C ASP A 60 18.64 -0.31 -7.35
N GLY A 61 17.87 0.73 -7.04
CA GLY A 61 16.41 0.71 -7.10
C GLY A 61 15.71 0.03 -5.92
N ALA A 62 16.44 -0.44 -4.91
CA ALA A 62 15.83 -0.93 -3.67
C ALA A 62 15.29 0.25 -2.84
N LEU A 63 13.97 0.28 -2.64
CA LEU A 63 13.33 1.31 -1.82
C LEU A 63 13.49 1.01 -0.33
N THR A 64 13.82 2.04 0.42
CA THR A 64 13.78 2.07 1.87
C THR A 64 12.35 1.89 2.39
N SER A 65 12.23 1.55 3.66
CA SER A 65 10.94 1.40 4.34
C SER A 65 10.11 2.68 4.30
N GLU A 66 10.75 3.86 4.42
CA GLU A 66 10.05 5.14 4.38
C GLU A 66 9.61 5.50 2.96
N GLU A 67 10.46 5.33 1.94
CA GLU A 67 10.08 5.55 0.54
C GLU A 67 8.91 4.66 0.12
N LYS A 68 8.89 3.39 0.55
CA LYS A 68 7.75 2.49 0.29
C LYS A 68 6.46 3.00 0.90
N LYS A 69 6.53 3.54 2.12
CA LYS A 69 5.38 4.06 2.85
C LYS A 69 4.84 5.32 2.19
N GLU A 70 5.72 6.25 1.83
CA GLU A 70 5.37 7.45 1.08
C GLU A 70 4.74 7.09 -0.28
N LEU A 71 5.37 6.19 -1.03
CA LEU A 71 4.84 5.70 -2.30
C LEU A 71 3.42 5.11 -2.15
N GLN A 72 3.19 4.36 -1.07
CA GLN A 72 1.87 3.81 -0.80
C GLN A 72 0.85 4.90 -0.46
N GLN A 73 1.24 5.89 0.35
CA GLN A 73 0.39 7.03 0.69
C GLN A 73 0.02 7.83 -0.56
N LEU A 74 1.00 8.20 -1.38
CA LEU A 74 0.78 8.92 -2.63
C LEU A 74 -0.12 8.16 -3.60
N ARG A 75 0.05 6.84 -3.71
CA ARG A 75 -0.84 6.01 -4.56
C ARG A 75 -2.29 6.03 -4.06
N ARG A 76 -2.51 6.03 -2.75
CA ARG A 76 -3.85 6.14 -2.17
C ARG A 76 -4.44 7.52 -2.41
N GLU A 77 -3.65 8.57 -2.19
CA GLU A 77 -4.08 9.95 -2.42
C GLU A 77 -4.44 10.20 -3.89
N ILE A 78 -3.59 9.78 -4.84
CA ILE A 78 -3.89 9.86 -6.27
C ILE A 78 -5.19 9.11 -6.59
N HIS A 79 -5.42 7.94 -6.00
CA HIS A 79 -6.65 7.20 -6.22
C HIS A 79 -7.87 8.00 -5.73
N THR A 80 -7.82 8.54 -4.51
CA THR A 80 -8.87 9.41 -3.95
C THR A 80 -9.12 10.62 -4.83
N LEU A 81 -8.07 11.36 -5.19
CA LEU A 81 -8.17 12.55 -6.02
C LEU A 81 -8.76 12.25 -7.40
N ARG A 82 -8.42 11.10 -7.99
CA ARG A 82 -9.02 10.67 -9.27
C ARG A 82 -10.52 10.42 -9.12
N MET A 83 -10.95 9.73 -8.06
CA MET A 83 -12.36 9.49 -7.79
C MET A 83 -13.13 10.79 -7.56
N GLU A 84 -12.60 11.72 -6.77
CA GLU A 84 -13.23 13.03 -6.52
C GLU A 84 -13.36 13.84 -7.80
N ARG A 85 -12.30 13.90 -8.59
CA ARG A 85 -12.26 14.59 -9.88
C ARG A 85 -13.27 14.00 -10.88
N ASP A 86 -13.41 12.67 -10.89
CA ASP A 86 -14.36 11.98 -11.77
C ASP A 86 -15.81 12.17 -11.27
N PHE A 87 -16.05 12.14 -9.96
CA PHE A 87 -17.35 12.46 -9.36
C PHE A 87 -17.79 13.88 -9.72
N LEU A 88 -16.91 14.88 -9.55
CA LEU A 88 -17.21 16.27 -9.87
C LEU A 88 -17.48 16.48 -11.37
N LYS A 89 -16.72 15.82 -12.25
CA LYS A 89 -16.97 15.86 -13.70
C LYS A 89 -18.34 15.27 -14.04
N ASN A 90 -18.68 14.12 -13.48
CA ASN A 90 -19.96 13.46 -13.69
C ASN A 90 -21.12 14.31 -13.17
N HIS A 91 -20.95 14.95 -12.01
CA HIS A 91 -21.96 15.85 -11.46
C HIS A 91 -22.15 17.09 -12.35
N ARG A 92 -21.08 17.72 -12.83
CA ARG A 92 -21.16 18.85 -13.76
C ARG A 92 -21.87 18.47 -15.06
N ALA A 93 -21.53 17.33 -15.64
CA ALA A 93 -22.16 16.81 -16.84
C ALA A 93 -23.66 16.56 -16.61
N ARG A 94 -24.03 15.90 -15.50
CA ARG A 94 -25.41 15.65 -15.13
C ARG A 94 -26.21 16.92 -14.86
N SER A 95 -25.65 17.89 -14.14
CA SER A 95 -26.30 19.18 -13.90
C SER A 95 -26.55 19.95 -15.19
N ARG A 96 -25.59 19.93 -16.12
CA ARG A 96 -25.75 20.55 -17.46
C ARG A 96 -26.85 19.86 -18.26
N PHE A 97 -26.89 18.52 -18.26
CA PHE A 97 -27.95 17.74 -18.90
C PHE A 97 -29.34 18.07 -18.34
N LEU A 98 -29.47 18.17 -17.01
CA LEU A 98 -30.74 18.51 -16.36
C LEU A 98 -31.18 19.95 -16.65
N LEU A 99 -30.23 20.90 -16.75
CA LEU A 99 -30.54 22.28 -17.15
C LEU A 99 -31.04 22.34 -18.59
N ASP A 100 -30.40 21.62 -19.51
CA ASP A 100 -30.81 21.53 -20.92
C ASP A 100 -32.23 20.94 -21.06
N GLN A 101 -32.52 19.84 -20.36
CA GLN A 101 -33.85 19.22 -20.32
C GLN A 101 -34.94 20.17 -19.77
N LYS A 102 -34.62 20.97 -18.75
CA LYS A 102 -35.56 21.92 -18.14
C LYS A 102 -35.76 23.20 -18.99
N LEU A 103 -34.72 23.65 -19.69
CA LEU A 103 -34.74 24.87 -20.51
C LEU A 103 -35.36 24.65 -21.88
N TRP A 104 -35.39 23.42 -22.42
CA TRP A 104 -36.05 23.12 -23.69
C TRP A 104 -36.69 21.71 -23.74
N PRO A 105 -37.97 21.56 -23.33
CA PRO A 105 -38.65 20.27 -23.37
C PRO A 105 -38.94 19.87 -24.84
N GLY A 106 -38.28 18.82 -25.32
CA GLY A 106 -38.63 18.15 -26.59
C GLY A 106 -37.61 18.24 -27.73
N LEU A 107 -36.40 18.81 -27.52
CA LEU A 107 -35.32 18.67 -28.50
C LEU A 107 -34.59 17.32 -28.30
N PRO A 108 -34.27 16.54 -29.35
CA PRO A 108 -33.41 15.38 -29.23
C PRO A 108 -32.04 15.80 -28.71
N SER A 109 -31.55 15.12 -27.66
CA SER A 109 -30.31 15.46 -26.97
C SER A 109 -29.13 15.49 -27.96
N ALA A 110 -28.44 16.62 -28.06
CA ALA A 110 -27.33 16.83 -28.99
C ALA A 110 -25.97 16.29 -28.49
N TYR A 111 -25.97 15.48 -27.42
CA TYR A 111 -24.77 14.82 -26.91
C TYR A 111 -24.98 13.30 -26.92
N PRO A 112 -24.08 12.50 -27.54
CA PRO A 112 -24.01 11.06 -27.31
C PRO A 112 -23.54 10.73 -25.89
#